data_AF-A0A537N246-F1
#
_entry.id   AF-A0A537N246-F1
#
_cell.length_a   1.000
_cell.length_b   1.000
_cell.length_c   1.000
_cell.angle_alpha   90.00
_cell.angle_beta   90.00
_cell.angle_gamma   90.00
#
_symmetry.space_group_name_H-M   'P 1'
#
loop_
_entity.id
_entity.type
_entity.pdbx_description
1 polymer ?
#
loop_
_entity_poly.entity_id
_entity_poly.type
_entity_poly.pdbx_seq_one_letter_code
_entity_poly.pdbx_strand_id
1 'polypeptide(L)'
;TKEFIDQTGRRKVKGNMDIELAVDAMEIAGAIDHMVLFSGDGDFRSLVEAVQRRGVRVTVVSTVTTQPPMVADELRRQADIFVDIVELQPKIGRDPAERAAREAREPRHTPQFLQRSPAPQRVGDDDDFEED
;
A
#
# COMPACT_ATOMS: atom_id res chain seq x y z
N THR A 1 -13.01 6.68 -5.97
CA THR A 1 -11.81 5.83 -6.18
C THR A 1 -11.26 6.02 -7.58
N LYS A 2 -10.07 6.60 -7.74
CA LYS A 2 -9.42 6.73 -9.06
C LYS A 2 -8.49 5.55 -9.29
N GLU A 3 -8.73 4.82 -10.37
CA GLU A 3 -7.86 3.74 -10.81
C GLU A 3 -6.72 4.33 -11.66
N PHE A 4 -5.49 3.96 -11.34
CA PHE A 4 -4.33 4.26 -12.18
C PHE A 4 -3.75 2.93 -12.66
N ILE A 5 -3.50 2.83 -13.96
CA ILE A 5 -2.77 1.71 -14.55
C ILE A 5 -1.31 2.16 -14.63
N ASP A 6 -0.41 1.46 -13.92
CA ASP A 6 1.02 1.72 -14.08
C ASP A 6 1.52 1.23 -15.45
N GLN A 7 2.73 1.62 -15.84
CA GLN A 7 3.33 1.23 -17.13
C GLN A 7 3.53 -0.29 -17.26
N THR A 8 3.33 -1.06 -16.19
CA THR A 8 3.41 -2.54 -16.15
C THR A 8 2.03 -3.21 -16.23
N GLY A 9 0.96 -2.44 -16.46
CA GLY A 9 -0.40 -2.97 -16.58
C GLY A 9 -1.06 -3.33 -15.25
N ARG A 10 -0.45 -2.98 -14.11
CA ARG A 10 -1.05 -3.25 -12.80
C ARG A 10 -2.04 -2.13 -12.45
N ARG A 11 -3.29 -2.53 -12.16
CA ARG A 11 -4.31 -1.63 -11.61
C ARG A 11 -3.91 -1.28 -10.18
N LYS A 12 -3.48 -0.05 -9.95
CA LYS A 12 -3.28 0.53 -8.62
C LYS A 12 -4.50 1.39 -8.30
N VAL A 13 -5.31 0.89 -7.37
CA VAL A 13 -6.39 1.67 -6.78
C VAL A 13 -5.75 2.55 -5.71
N LYS A 14 -5.65 3.86 -5.96
CA LYS A 14 -5.34 4.82 -4.89
C LYS A 14 -6.65 5.14 -4.18
N GLY A 15 -6.98 4.33 -3.17
CA GLY A 15 -8.00 4.70 -2.19
C GLY A 15 -7.41 5.78 -1.30
N ASN A 16 -8.08 6.92 -1.16
CA ASN A 16 -7.69 7.96 -0.21
C ASN A 16 -8.20 7.58 1.18
N MET A 17 -7.78 6.42 1.69
CA MET A 17 -8.21 5.89 2.99
C MET A 17 -7.87 6.85 4.12
N ASP A 18 -6.83 7.67 3.96
CA ASP A 18 -6.37 8.59 4.99
C ASP A 18 -7.40 9.65 5.34
N ILE A 19 -8.18 10.11 4.35
CA ILE A 19 -9.27 11.07 4.58
C ILE A 19 -10.41 10.40 5.33
N GLU A 20 -10.86 9.24 4.86
CA GLU A 20 -11.96 8.50 5.48
C GLU A 20 -11.61 8.15 6.94
N LEU A 21 -10.40 7.62 7.16
CA LEU A 21 -9.91 7.27 8.48
C LEU A 21 -9.84 8.49 9.42
N ALA A 22 -9.38 9.64 8.92
CA ALA A 22 -9.31 10.85 9.71
C ALA A 22 -10.69 11.39 10.10
N VAL A 23 -11.66 11.33 9.18
CA VAL A 23 -13.05 11.73 9.45
C VAL A 23 -13.65 10.83 10.53
N ASP A 24 -13.58 9.51 10.35
CA ASP A 24 -14.15 8.53 11.28
C ASP A 24 -13.51 8.66 12.67
N ALA A 25 -12.17 8.78 12.73
CA ALA A 25 -11.45 8.97 13.99
C ALA A 25 -11.90 10.22 14.75
N MET A 26 -12.10 11.33 14.05
CA MET A 26 -12.55 12.58 14.68
C MET A 26 -14.01 12.55 15.11
N GLU A 27 -14.86 11.80 14.42
CA GLU A 27 -16.26 11.59 14.78
C GLU A 27 -16.36 10.81 16.11
N ILE A 28 -15.61 9.72 16.23
CA ILE A 28 -15.67 8.85 17.41
C ILE A 28 -14.82 9.35 18.59
N ALA A 29 -13.90 10.30 18.38
CA ALA A 29 -12.97 10.77 19.41
C ALA A 29 -13.64 11.33 20.68
N GLY A 30 -14.90 11.77 20.60
CA GLY A 30 -15.64 12.21 21.80
C GLY A 30 -16.26 11.07 22.63
N ALA A 31 -16.22 9.83 22.12
CA ALA A 31 -16.92 8.68 22.68
C ALA A 31 -15.98 7.51 23.05
N ILE A 32 -14.67 7.67 22.84
CA ILE A 32 -13.66 6.65 23.15
C ILE A 32 -12.61 7.21 24.09
N ASP A 33 -12.05 6.37 24.96
CA ASP A 33 -10.93 6.76 25.83
C ASP A 33 -9.57 6.48 25.18
N HIS A 34 -9.54 5.56 24.21
CA HIS A 34 -8.31 5.07 23.59
C HIS A 34 -8.53 4.73 22.11
N MET A 35 -7.74 5.36 21.23
CA MET A 35 -7.64 5.05 19.80
C MET A 35 -6.38 4.22 19.50
N VAL A 36 -6.52 3.14 18.75
CA VAL A 36 -5.39 2.37 18.21
C VAL A 36 -5.32 2.55 16.69
N LEU A 37 -4.29 3.25 16.23
CA LEU A 37 -4.06 3.58 14.82
C LEU A 37 -3.03 2.63 14.22
N PHE A 38 -3.47 1.82 13.26
CA PHE A 38 -2.59 0.99 12.43
C PHE A 38 -2.17 1.76 11.20
N SER A 39 -1.10 2.55 11.31
CA SER A 39 -0.54 3.32 10.21
C SER A 39 0.90 3.70 10.49
N GLY A 40 1.68 3.83 9.42
CA GLY A 40 3.02 4.43 9.45
C GLY A 40 3.09 5.82 8.84
N ASP A 41 1.98 6.37 8.33
CA ASP A 41 1.99 7.60 7.54
C ASP A 41 2.10 8.86 8.43
N GLY A 42 3.07 9.72 8.12
CA GLY A 42 3.30 10.99 8.81
C GLY A 42 2.13 11.96 8.72
N ASP A 43 1.28 11.84 7.68
CA ASP A 43 0.11 12.70 7.49
C ASP A 43 -0.90 12.61 8.65
N PHE A 44 -0.91 11.50 9.40
CA PHE A 44 -1.75 11.35 10.58
C PHE A 44 -1.24 12.07 11.83
N ARG A 45 -0.03 12.66 11.81
CA ARG A 45 0.53 13.36 12.98
C ARG A 45 -0.43 14.43 13.54
N SER A 46 -1.04 15.21 12.65
CA SER A 46 -2.02 16.24 13.04
C SER A 46 -3.34 15.65 13.56
N LEU A 47 -3.76 14.50 13.03
CA LEU A 47 -4.92 13.76 13.53
C LEU A 47 -4.68 13.28 14.96
N VAL A 48 -3.54 12.63 15.21
CA VAL A 48 -3.16 12.13 16.54
C VAL A 48 -3.15 13.27 17.55
N GLU A 49 -2.53 14.41 17.21
CA GLU A 49 -2.54 15.60 18.08
C GLU A 49 -3.96 16.10 18.37
N ALA A 50 -4.84 16.16 17.36
CA ALA A 50 -6.21 16.61 17.53
C ALA A 50 -7.06 15.67 18.40
N VAL A 51 -6.86 14.36 18.27
CA VAL A 51 -7.52 13.32 19.07
C VAL A 51 -7.04 13.37 20.53
N GLN A 52 -5.74 13.54 20.77
CA GLN A 52 -5.17 13.70 22.11
C GLN A 52 -5.71 14.93 22.84
N ARG A 53 -5.91 16.06 22.14
CA ARG A 53 -6.52 17.27 22.72
C ARG A 53 -7.95 17.04 23.22
N ARG A 54 -8.62 15.98 22.76
CA ARG A 54 -9.95 15.57 23.25
C ARG A 54 -9.88 14.63 24.46
N GLY A 55 -8.69 14.38 24.99
CA GLY A 55 -8.46 13.51 26.15
C GLY A 55 -8.32 12.03 25.79
N VAL A 56 -8.30 11.68 24.50
CA VAL A 56 -8.18 10.31 24.03
C VAL A 56 -6.71 9.90 23.97
N ARG A 57 -6.36 8.77 24.59
CA ARG A 57 -5.03 8.18 24.45
C ARG A 57 -4.86 7.60 23.05
N VAL A 58 -3.70 7.74 22.43
CA VAL A 58 -3.45 7.19 21.09
C VAL A 58 -2.27 6.21 21.11
N THR A 59 -2.52 5.01 20.60
CA THR A 59 -1.47 4.02 20.30
C THR A 59 -1.29 3.90 18.81
N VAL A 60 -0.06 4.06 18.32
CA VAL A 60 0.28 3.80 16.91
C VAL A 60 0.92 2.42 16.80
N VAL A 61 0.45 1.64 15.83
CA VAL A 61 0.99 0.33 15.49
C VAL A 61 1.54 0.36 14.07
N SER A 62 2.84 0.10 13.92
CA SER A 62 3.53 0.10 12.62
C SER A 62 4.84 -0.71 12.69
N THR A 63 5.65 -0.75 11.64
CA THR A 63 6.98 -1.38 11.66
C THR A 63 8.10 -0.35 11.72
N VAL A 64 9.07 -0.56 12.61
CA VAL A 64 10.34 0.20 12.62
C VAL A 64 11.46 -0.61 11.97
N THR A 65 11.38 -1.93 12.09
CA THR A 65 12.44 -2.89 11.71
C THR A 65 12.51 -3.20 10.21
N THR A 66 11.56 -2.69 9.41
CA THR A 66 11.59 -2.83 7.94
C THR A 66 12.62 -1.88 7.33
N GLN A 67 13.11 -2.21 6.13
CA GLN A 67 14.00 -1.35 5.38
C GLN A 67 13.39 -1.02 4.01
N PRO A 68 12.91 0.23 3.78
CA PRO A 68 12.88 1.36 4.72
C PRO A 68 11.86 1.18 5.88
N PRO A 69 12.01 1.90 7.00
CA PRO A 69 11.00 1.92 8.06
C PRO A 69 9.66 2.39 7.49
N MET A 70 8.57 1.73 7.89
CA MET A 70 7.24 2.13 7.40
C MET A 70 6.65 3.28 8.22
N VAL A 71 7.11 3.48 9.46
CA VAL A 71 6.63 4.56 10.32
C VAL A 71 7.42 5.86 10.14
N ALA A 72 6.70 6.97 9.99
CA ALA A 72 7.26 8.32 10.07
C ALA A 72 7.67 8.66 11.51
N ASP A 73 8.86 9.24 11.68
CA ASP A 73 9.40 9.59 13.01
C ASP A 73 8.50 10.55 13.77
N GLU A 74 7.89 11.52 13.08
CA GLU A 74 6.96 12.48 13.67
C GLU A 74 5.68 11.85 14.21
N LEU A 75 5.11 10.86 13.49
CA LEU A 75 3.93 10.12 13.95
C LEU A 75 4.27 9.30 15.19
N ARG A 76 5.41 8.60 15.16
CA ARG A 76 5.89 7.79 16.29
C ARG A 76 6.08 8.63 17.55
N ARG A 77 6.64 9.84 17.43
CA ARG A 77 6.87 10.75 18.57
C ARG A 77 5.59 11.40 19.09
N GLN A 78 4.60 11.61 18.23
CA GLN A 78 3.33 12.22 18.62
C GLN A 78 2.44 11.25 19.40
N ALA A 79 2.52 9.94 19.14
CA ALA A 79 1.72 8.93 19.82
C ALA A 79 2.07 8.78 21.32
N ASP A 80 1.07 8.45 22.15
CA ASP A 80 1.31 8.15 23.57
C ASP A 80 2.02 6.81 23.76
N ILE A 81 1.69 5.84 22.90
CA ILE A 81 2.36 4.54 22.84
C ILE A 81 2.64 4.21 21.38
N PHE A 82 3.82 3.66 21.14
CA PHE A 82 4.14 3.02 19.88
C PHE A 82 4.35 1.52 20.10
N VAL A 83 3.74 0.70 19.26
CA VAL A 83 3.91 -0.77 19.24
C VAL A 83 4.46 -1.17 17.88
N ASP A 84 5.61 -1.86 17.87
CA ASP A 84 6.06 -2.48 16.62
C ASP A 84 5.18 -3.71 16.34
N ILE A 85 4.57 -3.77 15.17
CA ILE A 85 3.67 -4.88 14.79
C ILE A 85 4.39 -6.24 14.82
N VAL A 86 5.72 -6.27 14.69
CA VAL A 86 6.52 -7.49 14.83
C VAL A 86 6.38 -8.09 16.24
N GLU A 87 6.22 -7.26 17.27
CA GLU A 87 6.00 -7.72 18.65
C GLU A 87 4.65 -8.43 18.83
N LEU A 88 3.68 -8.14 17.96
CA LEU A 88 2.37 -8.78 17.96
C LEU A 88 2.38 -10.13 17.22
N GLN A 89 3.37 -10.37 16.34
CA GLN A 89 3.42 -11.57 15.50
C GLN A 89 3.22 -12.89 16.25
N PRO A 90 3.79 -13.13 17.45
CA PRO A 90 3.57 -14.39 18.17
C PRO A 90 2.12 -14.59 18.64
N LYS A 91 1.33 -13.51 18.76
CA LYS A 91 -0.05 -13.53 19.27
C LYS A 91 -1.08 -13.57 18.15
N ILE A 92 -0.81 -12.90 17.03
CA ILE A 92 -1.79 -12.70 15.93
C ILE A 92 -1.32 -13.26 14.58
N GLY A 93 -0.08 -13.76 14.52
CA GLY A 93 0.50 -14.30 13.30
C GLY A 93 -0.22 -15.57 12.88
N ARG A 94 -0.61 -15.64 11.60
CA ARG A 94 -1.13 -16.88 11.02
C ARG A 94 -0.02 -17.91 10.90
N ASP A 95 -0.37 -19.16 11.18
CA ASP A 95 0.51 -20.30 10.96
C ASP A 95 1.01 -20.26 9.49
N PRO A 96 2.33 -20.30 9.25
CA PRO A 96 2.88 -20.42 7.91
C PRO A 96 2.23 -21.53 7.07
N ALA A 97 1.81 -22.64 7.69
CA ALA A 97 1.13 -23.74 7.00
C ALA A 97 -0.24 -23.32 6.42
N GLU A 98 -0.97 -22.41 7.06
CA GLU A 98 -2.25 -21.89 6.57
C GLU A 98 -2.09 -20.94 5.38
N ARG A 99 -0.89 -20.38 5.13
CA ARG A 99 -0.64 -19.48 4.00
C ARG A 99 -0.56 -20.21 2.66
N ALA A 100 -0.01 -21.43 2.64
CA ALA A 100 0.19 -22.20 1.41
C ALA A 100 -1.13 -22.49 0.66
N ALA A 101 -2.26 -22.57 1.38
CA ALA A 101 -3.57 -22.79 0.77
C ALA A 101 -4.05 -21.62 -0.11
N ARG A 102 -3.52 -20.39 0.05
CA ARG A 102 -3.92 -19.21 -0.75
C ARG A 102 -3.19 -19.07 -2.07
N GLU A 103 -2.09 -19.79 -2.29
CA GLU A 103 -1.29 -19.72 -3.53
C GLU A 103 -1.80 -20.65 -4.64
N ALA A 104 -2.74 -21.55 -4.35
CA ALA A 104 -3.45 -22.34 -5.37
C ALA A 104 -4.63 -21.58 -6.01
N ARG A 105 -4.53 -20.25 -6.16
CA ARG A 105 -5.43 -19.53 -7.07
C ARG A 105 -4.97 -19.84 -8.49
N GLU A 106 -5.81 -20.57 -9.22
CA GLU A 106 -5.62 -21.01 -10.61
C GLU A 106 -4.91 -19.95 -11.47
N PRO A 107 -4.01 -20.37 -12.39
CA PRO A 107 -3.36 -19.45 -13.30
C PRO A 107 -4.42 -18.67 -14.06
N ARG A 108 -4.52 -17.37 -13.75
CA ARG A 108 -5.45 -16.45 -14.43
C ARG A 108 -5.19 -16.56 -15.92
N HIS A 109 -6.24 -16.94 -16.63
CA HIS A 109 -6.35 -17.02 -18.08
C HIS A 109 -5.43 -16.00 -18.77
N THR A 110 -4.37 -16.47 -19.42
CA THR A 110 -3.54 -15.63 -20.28
C THR A 110 -4.44 -15.01 -21.34
N PRO A 111 -4.55 -13.67 -21.44
CA PRO A 111 -5.37 -13.06 -22.46
C PRO A 111 -4.80 -13.39 -23.86
N GLN A 112 -5.68 -13.84 -24.76
CA GLN A 112 -5.35 -14.41 -26.08
C GLN A 112 -4.53 -13.49 -27.01
N PHE A 113 -4.38 -12.21 -26.70
CA PHE A 113 -3.62 -11.28 -27.55
C PHE A 113 -2.09 -11.53 -27.53
N LEU A 114 -1.57 -12.30 -26.57
CA LEU A 114 -0.17 -12.73 -26.52
C LEU A 114 0.17 -13.86 -27.52
N GLN A 115 -0.81 -14.44 -28.23
CA GLN A 115 -0.59 -15.51 -29.20
C GLN A 115 -0.27 -15.03 -30.63
N ARG A 116 -0.32 -13.71 -30.91
CA ARG A 116 0.06 -13.21 -32.24
C ARG A 116 1.57 -13.04 -32.35
N SER A 117 2.21 -14.00 -33.01
CA SER A 117 3.60 -13.89 -33.46
C SER A 117 3.74 -12.69 -34.42
N PRO A 118 4.79 -11.86 -34.32
CA PRO A 118 5.02 -10.79 -35.29
C PRO A 118 5.42 -11.40 -36.65
N ALA A 119 4.71 -10.98 -37.70
CA ALA A 119 5.05 -11.36 -39.08
C ALA A 119 6.39 -10.72 -39.49
N PRO A 120 7.19 -11.37 -40.36
CA PRO A 120 8.47 -10.83 -40.79
C PRO A 120 8.26 -9.60 -41.69
N GLN A 121 8.91 -8.49 -41.36
CA GLN A 121 8.99 -7.31 -42.23
C GLN A 121 9.83 -7.66 -43.46
N ARG A 122 9.25 -7.48 -44.65
CA ARG A 122 9.98 -7.53 -45.92
C ARG A 122 10.85 -6.27 -46.02
N VAL A 123 12.16 -6.48 -46.11
CA VAL A 123 13.12 -5.48 -46.56
C VAL A 123 12.88 -5.28 -48.06
N GLY A 124 12.53 -4.06 -48.46
CA GLY A 124 12.51 -3.67 -49.87
C GLY A 124 13.89 -3.12 -50.21
N ASP A 125 14.58 -3.81 -51.12
CA ASP A 125 15.62 -3.25 -51.95
C ASP A 125 14.98 -2.22 -52.90
N ASP A 126 15.59 -1.06 -53.04
CA ASP A 126 15.51 -0.27 -54.28
C ASP A 126 16.89 0.38 -54.50
N ASP A 127 17.48 -0.02 -55.62
CA ASP A 127 18.79 0.31 -56.16
C ASP A 127 18.90 1.76 -56.70
N ASP A 128 20.15 2.12 -57.01
CA ASP A 128 20.62 3.06 -58.03
C ASP A 128 20.61 4.58 -57.77
N PHE A 129 21.79 5.07 -57.37
CA PHE A 129 22.32 6.36 -57.83
C PHE A 129 23.77 6.16 -58.32
N GLU A 130 23.95 6.05 -59.64
CA GLU A 130 25.24 6.22 -60.33
C GLU A 130 25.51 7.71 -60.62
N GLU A 131 26.80 8.07 -60.53
CA GLU A 131 27.41 9.37 -60.87
C GLU A 131 27.38 9.67 -62.37
N ASP A 132 27.10 10.94 -62.72
CA ASP A 132 27.94 11.81 -63.58
C ASP A 132 27.50 13.29 -63.46
#